data_AF-A0A0F9EJX0-F1
#
_entry.id   AF-A0A0F9EJX0-F1
#
_cell.length_a   1.000
_cell.length_b   1.000
_cell.length_c   1.000
_cell.angle_alpha   90.00
_cell.angle_beta   90.00
_cell.angle_gamma   90.00
#
_symmetry.space_group_name_H-M   'P 1'
#
loop_
_entity.id
_entity.type
_entity.pdbx_description
1 polymer ?
#
loop_
_entity_poly.entity_id
_entity_poly.type
_entity_poly.pdbx_seq_one_letter_code
_entity_poly.pdbx_strand_id
1 'polypeptide(L)'
;PRLLCIDWGYTSKACALSLVKTPERSYFYREFYTSGMRPKDFAERLIDTHTEPSGRLENIQRVVLDRECFAQRGSPQTIAEQMDEVFQRVGWTLEQSDSRDRIGRKMLWHEYLRSTPLRPVKPRPPVDDYWAERFRLEGPSAIHEYEALGVEEVLPRLKIFRPSQGGRFGCPHLIRTLPSLVLDEKKVEDVDTHQEDHPYDAGGYGLKAMDYRAPKKPMEILLRERMEQVTDRSTIHLSRAAAEDSIRKELTAGSGKRIFYRERPRPF
;
A
#
# COMPACT_ATOMS: atom_id res chain seq x y z
N PRO A 1 -3.31 3.89 -8.96
CA PRO A 1 -3.71 4.80 -7.87
C PRO A 1 -2.50 5.62 -7.43
N ARG A 2 -2.69 6.90 -7.07
CA ARG A 2 -1.63 7.78 -6.53
C ARG A 2 -1.92 8.04 -5.07
N LEU A 3 -0.91 7.82 -4.24
CA LEU A 3 -0.94 8.00 -2.81
C LEU A 3 0.14 8.98 -2.40
N LEU A 4 -0.15 9.77 -1.38
CA LEU A 4 0.83 10.56 -0.67
C LEU A 4 0.99 9.96 0.72
N CYS A 5 2.22 9.79 1.21
CA CYS A 5 2.48 9.07 2.46
C CYS A 5 3.36 9.96 3.33
N ILE A 6 2.91 10.25 4.54
CA ILE A 6 3.46 11.31 5.38
C ILE A 6 3.91 10.72 6.72
N ASP A 7 5.18 10.95 7.04
CA ASP A 7 5.69 10.88 8.40
C ASP A 7 5.89 12.32 8.91
N TRP A 8 5.31 12.64 10.06
CA TRP A 8 5.20 14.01 10.52
C TRP A 8 6.07 14.30 11.74
N GLY A 9 6.82 15.39 11.66
CA GLY A 9 7.65 15.91 12.74
C GLY A 9 7.74 17.43 12.70
N TYR A 10 7.59 18.08 13.85
CA TYR A 10 7.75 19.53 13.96
C TYR A 10 9.20 19.92 14.30
N THR A 11 9.68 19.48 15.47
CA THR A 11 11.08 19.66 15.90
C THR A 11 12.02 18.67 15.21
N SER A 12 11.56 17.43 15.05
CA SER A 12 12.13 16.46 14.12
C SER A 12 11.77 16.82 12.67
N LYS A 13 12.16 15.98 11.72
CA LYS A 13 11.89 16.22 10.31
C LYS A 13 10.50 15.67 9.97
N ALA A 14 9.87 16.28 8.97
CA ALA A 14 8.68 15.79 8.32
C ALA A 14 9.04 15.34 6.90
N CYS A 15 8.50 14.21 6.49
CA CYS A 15 8.72 13.65 5.17
C CYS A 15 7.38 13.26 4.53
N ALA A 16 7.17 13.65 3.28
CA ALA A 16 6.09 13.14 2.45
C ALA A 16 6.66 12.49 1.18
N LEU A 17 6.17 11.30 0.85
CA LEU A 17 6.54 10.56 -0.35
C LEU A 17 5.33 10.34 -1.25
N SER A 18 5.46 10.67 -2.53
CA SER A 18 4.43 10.39 -3.52
C SER A 18 4.68 9.02 -4.16
N LEU A 19 3.66 8.16 -4.08
CA LEU A 19 3.68 6.77 -4.50
C LEU A 19 2.64 6.52 -5.58
N VAL A 20 3.04 5.87 -6.67
CA VAL A 20 2.12 5.41 -7.72
C VAL A 20 2.35 3.93 -8.01
N LYS A 21 1.27 3.18 -8.23
CA LYS A 21 1.32 1.79 -8.71
C LYS A 21 0.77 1.69 -10.12
N THR A 22 1.55 1.05 -10.98
CA THR A 22 1.19 0.60 -12.31
C THR A 22 0.90 -0.91 -12.27
N PRO A 23 0.39 -1.51 -13.36
CA PRO A 23 0.23 -2.97 -13.44
C PRO A 23 1.54 -3.75 -13.23
N GLU A 24 2.68 -3.15 -13.60
CA GLU A 24 4.00 -3.80 -13.53
C GLU A 24 4.72 -3.55 -12.20
N ARG A 25 4.75 -2.30 -11.74
CA ARG A 25 5.60 -1.86 -10.62
C ARG A 25 4.98 -0.70 -9.83
N SER A 26 5.55 -0.44 -8.67
CA SER A 26 5.33 0.75 -7.84
C SER A 26 6.51 1.73 -7.97
N TYR A 27 6.23 3.01 -7.81
CA TYR A 27 7.20 4.09 -7.93
C TYR A 27 7.05 5.11 -6.80
N PHE A 28 8.13 5.35 -6.05
CA PHE A 28 8.29 6.61 -5.34
C PHE A 28 8.91 7.62 -6.31
N TYR A 29 8.17 8.69 -6.60
CA TYR A 29 8.54 9.61 -7.68
C TYR A 29 8.79 11.05 -7.23
N ARG A 30 8.40 11.39 -6.00
CA ARG A 30 8.57 12.72 -5.42
C ARG A 30 8.69 12.60 -3.91
N GLU A 31 9.53 13.46 -3.35
CA GLU A 31 9.74 13.61 -1.92
C GLU A 31 9.62 15.07 -1.54
N PHE A 32 9.03 15.32 -0.37
CA PHE A 32 9.07 16.60 0.30
C PHE A 32 9.58 16.39 1.72
N TYR A 33 10.71 17.02 2.05
CA TYR A 33 11.44 16.78 3.29
C TYR A 33 11.82 18.12 3.95
N THR A 34 11.48 18.30 5.23
CA THR A 34 11.52 19.62 5.90
C THR A 34 11.48 19.49 7.43
N SER A 35 11.53 20.61 8.16
CA SER A 35 11.30 20.70 9.61
C SER A 35 10.71 22.07 9.98
N GLY A 36 10.05 22.18 11.12
CA GLY A 36 9.60 23.47 11.68
C GLY A 36 8.44 24.13 10.94
N MET A 37 7.65 23.38 10.16
CA MET A 37 6.43 23.90 9.53
C MET A 37 5.19 23.49 10.32
N ARG A 38 4.17 24.36 10.34
CA ARG A 38 2.88 24.01 10.95
C ARG A 38 2.12 23.03 10.05
N PRO A 39 1.20 22.20 10.60
CA PRO A 39 0.50 21.18 9.82
C PRO A 39 -0.23 21.74 8.58
N LYS A 40 -0.91 22.88 8.72
CA LYS A 40 -1.61 23.54 7.60
C LYS A 40 -0.65 24.01 6.51
N ASP A 41 0.42 24.71 6.89
CA ASP A 41 1.42 25.21 5.94
C ASP A 41 2.13 24.05 5.19
N PHE A 42 2.37 22.93 5.89
CA PHE A 42 2.92 21.74 5.26
C PHE A 42 1.96 21.13 4.24
N ALA A 43 0.67 21.01 4.57
CA ALA A 43 -0.35 20.52 3.65
C ALA A 43 -0.51 21.44 2.42
N GLU A 44 -0.50 22.75 2.61
CA GLU A 44 -0.54 23.73 1.50
C GLU A 44 0.68 23.56 0.60
N ARG A 45 1.87 23.42 1.18
CA ARG A 45 3.10 23.20 0.41
C ARG A 45 3.09 21.87 -0.35
N LEU A 46 2.45 20.84 0.19
CA LEU A 46 2.26 19.58 -0.54
C LEU A 46 1.37 19.77 -1.76
N ILE A 47 0.28 20.54 -1.67
CA ILE A 47 -0.57 20.88 -2.81
C ILE A 47 0.23 21.66 -3.86
N ASP A 48 1.02 22.65 -3.45
CA ASP A 48 1.87 23.44 -4.35
C ASP A 48 2.85 22.55 -5.12
N THR A 49 3.55 21.65 -4.42
CA THR A 49 4.53 20.75 -5.06
C THR A 49 3.89 19.79 -6.05
N HIS A 50 2.60 19.48 -5.89
CA HIS A 50 1.80 18.63 -6.78
C HIS A 50 1.04 19.42 -7.84
N THR A 51 1.13 20.74 -7.84
CA THR A 51 0.55 21.59 -8.88
C THR A 51 1.57 21.75 -10.02
N GLU A 52 1.11 21.58 -11.25
CA GLU A 52 1.93 21.82 -12.44
C GLU A 52 2.07 23.33 -12.72
N PRO A 53 3.11 23.76 -13.46
CA PRO A 53 3.20 25.15 -13.93
C PRO A 53 1.95 25.61 -14.71
N SER A 54 1.22 24.68 -15.32
CA SER A 54 -0.07 24.92 -15.99
C SER A 54 -1.24 25.20 -15.02
N GLY A 55 -1.02 25.12 -13.71
CA GLY A 55 -2.06 25.17 -12.67
C GLY A 55 -2.80 23.84 -12.47
N ARG A 56 -2.47 22.79 -13.24
CA ARG A 56 -3.13 21.49 -13.09
C ARG A 56 -2.62 20.77 -11.85
N LEU A 57 -3.52 20.52 -10.90
CA LEU A 57 -3.22 19.72 -9.72
C LEU A 57 -3.14 18.23 -10.05
N GLU A 58 -2.17 17.55 -9.46
CA GLU A 58 -2.06 16.11 -9.51
C GLU A 58 -3.21 15.43 -8.75
N ASN A 59 -3.88 14.45 -9.38
CA ASN A 59 -4.95 13.69 -8.74
C ASN A 59 -4.37 12.65 -7.75
N ILE A 60 -4.11 13.09 -6.52
CA ILE A 60 -3.80 12.21 -5.38
C ILE A 60 -5.12 11.73 -4.78
N GLN A 61 -5.29 10.42 -4.69
CA GLN A 61 -6.55 9.82 -4.25
C GLN A 61 -6.61 9.67 -2.74
N ARG A 62 -5.47 9.31 -2.13
CA ARG A 62 -5.37 9.02 -0.70
C ARG A 62 -4.09 9.63 -0.15
N VAL A 63 -4.19 10.22 1.03
CA VAL A 63 -3.07 10.72 1.83
C VAL A 63 -3.02 9.85 3.07
N VAL A 64 -1.89 9.20 3.32
CA VAL A 64 -1.71 8.28 4.44
C VAL A 64 -0.79 8.95 5.45
N LEU A 65 -1.25 9.11 6.68
CA LEU A 65 -0.54 9.81 7.75
C LEU A 65 -0.29 8.87 8.94
N ASP A 66 0.80 9.10 9.68
CA ASP A 66 1.06 8.37 10.91
C ASP A 66 -0.11 8.48 11.90
N ARG A 67 -0.42 7.36 12.55
CA ARG A 67 -1.46 7.23 13.58
C ARG A 67 -1.32 8.25 14.69
N GLU A 68 -0.11 8.57 15.11
CA GLU A 68 0.11 9.50 16.23
C GLU A 68 -0.41 10.91 15.91
N CYS A 69 -0.55 11.27 14.63
CA CYS A 69 -1.11 12.56 14.21
C CYS A 69 -2.62 12.68 14.46
N PHE A 70 -3.32 11.57 14.72
CA PHE A 70 -4.75 11.54 15.02
C PHE A 70 -5.03 11.60 16.54
N ALA A 71 -3.99 11.62 17.38
CA ALA A 71 -4.14 11.72 18.82
C ALA A 71 -4.36 13.17 19.28
N GLN A 72 -5.27 13.38 20.23
CA GLN A 72 -5.48 14.69 20.86
C GLN A 72 -4.29 15.02 21.78
N ARG A 73 -3.54 16.08 21.44
CA ARG A 73 -2.35 16.50 22.20
C ARG A 73 -2.48 17.94 22.72
N GLY A 74 -3.58 18.23 23.41
CA GLY A 74 -3.82 19.51 24.10
C GLY A 74 -4.18 20.70 23.21
N SER A 75 -3.99 20.62 21.89
CA SER A 75 -4.54 21.57 20.91
C SER A 75 -6.03 21.28 20.67
N PRO A 76 -6.84 22.24 20.20
CA PRO A 76 -8.25 21.98 19.84
C PRO A 76 -8.43 21.01 18.68
N GLN A 77 -7.56 21.11 17.67
CA GLN A 77 -7.52 20.19 16.52
C GLN A 77 -6.27 19.32 16.59
N THR A 78 -6.42 18.05 16.27
CA THR A 78 -5.32 17.11 16.00
C THR A 78 -4.50 17.58 14.77
N ILE A 79 -3.31 17.01 14.62
CA ILE A 79 -2.45 17.31 13.46
C ILE A 79 -3.14 16.83 12.18
N ALA A 80 -3.76 15.65 12.24
CA ALA A 80 -4.54 15.08 11.15
C ALA A 80 -5.68 16.00 10.72
N GLU A 81 -6.51 16.49 11.66
CA GLU A 81 -7.62 17.41 11.36
C GLU A 81 -7.14 18.73 10.72
N GLN A 82 -6.02 19.28 11.20
CA GLN A 82 -5.44 20.49 10.62
C GLN A 82 -5.01 20.28 9.16
N MET A 83 -4.36 19.15 8.85
CA MET A 83 -3.96 18.83 7.48
C MET A 83 -5.17 18.48 6.59
N ASP A 84 -6.13 17.73 7.13
CA ASP A 84 -7.33 17.29 6.41
C ASP A 84 -8.18 18.49 5.96
N GLU A 85 -8.31 19.52 6.79
CA GLU A 85 -8.98 20.78 6.42
C GLU A 85 -8.42 21.41 5.13
N VAL A 86 -7.11 21.24 4.88
CA VAL A 86 -6.44 21.73 3.67
C VAL A 86 -6.61 20.75 2.51
N PHE A 87 -6.42 19.45 2.75
CA PHE A 87 -6.53 18.40 1.72
C PHE A 87 -7.95 18.26 1.14
N GLN A 88 -8.98 18.42 1.97
CA GLN A 88 -10.37 18.38 1.52
C GLN A 88 -10.70 19.47 0.49
N ARG A 89 -10.04 20.64 0.54
CA ARG A 89 -10.23 21.74 -0.42
C ARG A 89 -9.90 21.33 -1.86
N VAL A 90 -9.02 20.34 -2.02
CA VAL A 90 -8.58 19.81 -3.32
C VAL A 90 -9.08 18.38 -3.58
N GLY A 91 -9.95 17.85 -2.72
CA GLY A 91 -10.54 16.52 -2.86
C GLY A 91 -9.59 15.36 -2.55
N TRP A 92 -8.51 15.60 -1.80
CA TRP A 92 -7.63 14.53 -1.33
C TRP A 92 -8.18 13.94 -0.03
N THR A 93 -8.24 12.61 0.09
CA THR A 93 -8.78 11.94 1.28
C THR A 93 -7.66 11.53 2.23
N LEU A 94 -7.68 12.05 3.46
CA LEU A 94 -6.75 11.64 4.51
C LEU A 94 -7.17 10.31 5.15
N GLU A 95 -6.20 9.45 5.38
CA GLU A 95 -6.36 8.15 5.99
C GLU A 95 -5.27 7.90 7.03
N GLN A 96 -5.64 7.19 8.09
CA GLN A 96 -4.72 6.78 9.13
C GLN A 96 -3.93 5.54 8.69
N SER A 97 -2.62 5.56 8.89
CA SER A 97 -1.77 4.39 8.70
C SER A 97 -1.90 3.36 9.83
N ASP A 98 -1.61 2.10 9.52
CA ASP A 98 -1.36 1.07 10.54
C ASP A 98 0.13 1.10 10.97
N SER A 99 0.48 2.12 11.74
CA SER A 99 1.87 2.38 12.14
C SER A 99 2.38 1.48 13.28
N ARG A 100 1.56 0.58 13.84
CA ARG A 100 1.98 -0.33 14.93
C ARG A 100 2.83 -1.49 14.46
N ASP A 101 2.61 -1.95 13.24
CA ASP A 101 3.29 -3.10 12.66
C ASP A 101 4.61 -2.68 11.98
N ARG A 102 5.59 -2.29 12.78
CA ARG A 102 6.91 -1.84 12.30
C ARG A 102 7.67 -2.96 11.60
N ILE A 103 7.64 -4.18 12.16
CA ILE A 103 8.27 -5.37 11.58
C ILE A 103 7.66 -5.71 10.21
N GLY A 104 6.33 -5.68 10.07
CA GLY A 104 5.67 -5.90 8.80
C GLY A 104 6.02 -4.83 7.76
N ARG A 105 6.12 -3.55 8.16
CA ARG A 105 6.62 -2.49 7.26
C ARG A 105 8.06 -2.74 6.79
N LYS A 106 8.95 -3.18 7.68
CA LYS A 106 10.31 -3.58 7.31
C LYS A 106 10.31 -4.71 6.28
N MET A 107 9.48 -5.73 6.49
CA MET A 107 9.34 -6.84 5.54
C MET A 107 8.79 -6.41 4.19
N LEU A 108 7.87 -5.43 4.14
CA LEU A 108 7.40 -4.85 2.89
C LEU A 108 8.51 -4.13 2.13
N TRP A 109 9.38 -3.38 2.82
CA TRP A 109 10.55 -2.79 2.17
C TRP A 109 11.44 -3.85 1.52
N HIS A 110 11.76 -4.93 2.24
CA HIS A 110 12.52 -6.04 1.69
C HIS A 110 11.82 -6.68 0.47
N GLU A 111 10.52 -6.98 0.57
CA GLU A 111 9.73 -7.56 -0.51
C GLU A 111 9.72 -6.69 -1.77
N TYR A 112 9.50 -5.39 -1.60
CA TYR A 112 9.34 -4.46 -2.73
C TYR A 112 10.68 -4.12 -3.40
N LEU A 113 11.79 -4.12 -2.67
CA LEU A 113 13.13 -3.81 -3.19
C LEU A 113 13.94 -5.02 -3.61
N ARG A 114 13.47 -6.23 -3.31
CA ARG A 114 14.16 -7.48 -3.66
C ARG A 114 14.46 -7.58 -5.15
N SER A 115 15.67 -8.05 -5.48
CA SER A 115 16.13 -8.28 -6.85
C SER A 115 16.04 -9.73 -7.32
N THR A 116 15.84 -10.68 -6.39
CA THR A 116 15.84 -12.13 -6.66
C THR A 116 14.54 -12.74 -6.16
N PRO A 117 13.82 -13.58 -6.91
CA PRO A 117 12.57 -14.16 -6.43
C PRO A 117 12.78 -15.05 -5.19
N LEU A 118 11.87 -14.98 -4.20
CA LEU A 118 11.93 -15.85 -3.00
C LEU A 118 11.60 -17.30 -3.31
N ARG A 119 10.74 -17.51 -4.32
CA ARG A 119 10.32 -18.83 -4.77
C ARG A 119 10.69 -18.94 -6.24
N PRO A 120 11.30 -20.06 -6.67
CA PRO A 120 11.55 -20.27 -8.09
C PRO A 120 10.23 -20.20 -8.84
N VAL A 121 10.23 -19.49 -9.98
CA VAL A 121 9.10 -19.50 -10.91
C VAL A 121 8.96 -20.94 -11.39
N LYS A 122 7.87 -21.60 -11.00
CA LYS A 122 7.57 -22.93 -11.53
C LYS A 122 7.33 -22.78 -13.02
N PRO A 123 8.07 -23.49 -13.90
CA PRO A 123 7.86 -23.38 -15.33
C PRO A 123 6.41 -23.77 -15.66
N ARG A 124 5.84 -23.15 -16.69
CA ARG A 124 4.52 -23.56 -17.17
C ARG A 124 4.64 -24.95 -17.81
N PRO A 125 4.00 -25.99 -17.25
CA PRO A 125 3.98 -27.30 -17.88
C PRO A 125 3.11 -27.25 -19.15
N PRO A 126 3.25 -28.20 -20.09
CA PRO A 126 2.26 -28.37 -21.14
C PRO A 126 0.88 -28.72 -20.54
N VAL A 127 -0.19 -28.43 -21.28
CA VAL A 127 -1.53 -28.92 -20.91
C VAL A 127 -1.60 -30.40 -21.27
N ASP A 128 -1.37 -31.27 -20.28
CA ASP A 128 -1.48 -32.73 -20.36
C ASP A 128 -2.81 -33.23 -19.75
N ASP A 129 -3.00 -34.55 -19.69
CA ASP A 129 -4.21 -35.17 -19.13
C ASP A 129 -4.47 -34.74 -17.68
N TYR A 130 -3.41 -34.49 -16.90
CA TYR A 130 -3.54 -34.00 -15.53
C TYR A 130 -4.16 -32.59 -15.50
N TRP A 131 -3.64 -31.65 -16.29
CA TRP A 131 -4.20 -30.29 -16.34
C TRP A 131 -5.57 -30.24 -17.02
N ALA A 132 -5.80 -31.04 -18.05
CA ALA A 132 -7.10 -31.15 -18.71
C ALA A 132 -8.18 -31.64 -17.74
N GLU A 133 -7.89 -32.64 -16.92
CA GLU A 133 -8.81 -33.13 -15.89
C GLU A 133 -9.06 -32.08 -14.82
N ARG A 134 -8.01 -31.39 -14.37
CA ARG A 134 -8.11 -30.29 -13.39
C ARG A 134 -8.94 -29.12 -13.89
N PHE A 135 -8.79 -28.72 -15.16
CA PHE A 135 -9.63 -27.68 -15.75
C PHE A 135 -11.09 -28.11 -15.82
N ARG A 136 -11.36 -29.40 -16.08
CA ARG A 136 -12.73 -29.92 -16.12
C ARG A 136 -13.39 -29.96 -14.74
N LEU A 137 -12.66 -30.45 -13.72
CA LEU A 137 -13.19 -30.67 -12.37
C LEU A 137 -13.18 -29.39 -11.52
N GLU A 138 -12.13 -28.58 -11.62
CA GLU A 138 -11.90 -27.42 -10.76
C GLU A 138 -12.09 -26.07 -11.48
N GLY A 139 -12.21 -26.09 -12.81
CA GLY A 139 -12.60 -24.93 -13.61
C GLY A 139 -11.67 -23.71 -13.42
N PRO A 140 -12.23 -22.52 -13.10
CA PRO A 140 -11.47 -21.28 -12.98
C PRO A 140 -10.32 -21.31 -11.97
N SER A 141 -10.38 -22.17 -10.95
CA SER A 141 -9.31 -22.28 -9.94
C SER A 141 -8.05 -22.90 -10.54
N ALA A 142 -8.19 -24.01 -11.26
CA ALA A 142 -7.07 -24.67 -11.93
C ALA A 142 -6.51 -23.82 -13.08
N ILE A 143 -7.38 -23.09 -13.81
CA ILE A 143 -6.96 -22.15 -14.86
C ILE A 143 -6.08 -21.05 -14.28
N HIS A 144 -6.50 -20.39 -13.19
CA HIS A 144 -5.69 -19.37 -12.54
C HIS A 144 -4.35 -19.91 -12.02
N GLU A 145 -4.34 -21.13 -11.46
CA GLU A 145 -3.10 -21.74 -11.01
C GLU A 145 -2.14 -21.98 -12.18
N TYR A 146 -2.64 -22.53 -13.28
CA TYR A 146 -1.85 -22.79 -14.48
C TYR A 146 -1.34 -21.51 -15.14
N GLU A 147 -2.18 -20.48 -15.24
CA GLU A 147 -1.80 -19.18 -15.80
C GLU A 147 -0.69 -18.50 -14.99
N ALA A 148 -0.68 -18.70 -13.66
CA ALA A 148 0.36 -18.19 -12.78
C ALA A 148 1.71 -18.92 -12.93
N LEU A 149 1.73 -20.13 -13.50
CA LEU A 149 2.98 -20.85 -13.79
C LEU A 149 3.72 -20.19 -14.96
N GLY A 150 5.04 -20.14 -14.86
CA GLY A 150 5.93 -19.55 -15.86
C GLY A 150 5.88 -18.03 -15.94
N VAL A 151 5.13 -17.34 -15.07
CA VAL A 151 5.10 -15.88 -15.02
C VAL A 151 6.28 -15.39 -14.18
N GLU A 152 7.21 -14.70 -14.83
CA GLU A 152 8.31 -14.04 -14.14
C GLU A 152 7.80 -12.81 -13.36
N GLU A 153 8.20 -12.72 -12.09
CA GLU A 153 7.93 -11.52 -11.30
C GLU A 153 8.78 -10.35 -11.81
N VAL A 154 8.13 -9.21 -12.05
CA VAL A 154 8.80 -7.97 -12.46
C VAL A 154 9.50 -7.35 -11.25
N LEU A 155 10.72 -7.82 -10.96
CA LEU A 155 11.55 -7.35 -9.85
C LEU A 155 12.54 -6.24 -10.24
N PRO A 156 12.97 -5.39 -9.30
CA PRO A 156 12.27 -5.09 -8.05
C PRO A 156 10.89 -4.48 -8.32
N ARG A 157 9.93 -4.75 -7.42
CA ARG A 157 8.55 -4.27 -7.52
C ARG A 157 8.44 -2.77 -7.29
N LEU A 158 9.37 -2.19 -6.52
CA LEU A 158 9.48 -0.75 -6.28
C LEU A 158 10.68 -0.17 -7.01
N LYS A 159 10.49 1.00 -7.61
CA LYS A 159 11.57 1.86 -8.10
C LYS A 159 11.48 3.23 -7.41
N ILE A 160 12.63 3.81 -7.11
CA ILE A 160 12.74 5.13 -6.46
C ILE A 160 13.37 6.09 -7.47
N PHE A 161 12.72 7.21 -7.73
CA PHE A 161 13.21 8.20 -8.69
C PHE A 161 14.42 8.92 -8.12
N ARG A 162 15.47 9.03 -8.93
CA ARG A 162 16.59 9.93 -8.64
C ARG A 162 16.13 11.39 -8.80
N PRO A 163 16.81 12.33 -8.11
CA PRO A 163 16.57 13.76 -8.30
C PRO A 163 16.59 14.15 -9.77
N SER A 164 15.52 14.79 -10.22
CA SER A 164 15.44 15.42 -11.53
C SER A 164 16.18 16.77 -11.53
N GLN A 165 16.67 17.20 -12.69
CA GLN A 165 17.39 18.48 -12.83
C GLN A 165 16.58 19.69 -12.34
N GLY A 166 15.25 19.65 -12.48
CA GLY A 166 14.36 20.72 -12.04
C GLY A 166 13.87 20.59 -10.59
N GLY A 167 14.35 19.61 -9.81
CA GLY A 167 13.99 19.42 -8.39
C GLY A 167 12.54 19.02 -8.11
N ARG A 168 11.67 18.95 -9.13
CA ARG A 168 10.24 18.62 -8.98
C ARG A 168 9.99 17.15 -8.66
N PHE A 169 10.80 16.27 -9.25
CA PHE A 169 10.73 14.82 -9.07
C PHE A 169 12.02 14.29 -8.46
N GLY A 170 11.90 13.14 -7.79
CA GLY A 170 12.99 12.42 -7.14
C GLY A 170 12.82 12.33 -5.62
N CYS A 171 13.53 11.38 -5.03
CA CYS A 171 13.53 11.12 -3.60
C CYS A 171 14.96 11.11 -3.03
N PRO A 172 15.67 12.27 -3.04
CA PRO A 172 17.07 12.35 -2.62
C PRO A 172 17.31 11.87 -1.19
N HIS A 173 16.45 12.23 -0.24
CA HIS A 173 16.65 11.89 1.17
C HIS A 173 16.41 10.41 1.38
N LEU A 174 15.32 9.85 0.85
CA LEU A 174 15.07 8.41 0.87
C LEU A 174 16.23 7.62 0.25
N ILE A 175 16.75 8.04 -0.90
CA ILE A 175 17.89 7.37 -1.55
C ILE A 175 19.15 7.43 -0.66
N ARG A 176 19.37 8.55 0.03
CA ARG A 176 20.52 8.74 0.91
C ARG A 176 20.39 7.96 2.21
N THR A 177 19.21 7.97 2.83
CA THR A 177 19.00 7.46 4.19
C THR A 177 18.65 5.99 4.22
N LEU A 178 17.87 5.49 3.27
CA LEU A 178 17.40 4.11 3.28
C LEU A 178 18.54 3.07 3.37
N PRO A 179 19.66 3.21 2.63
CA PRO A 179 20.78 2.28 2.75
C PRO A 179 21.60 2.44 4.04
N SER A 180 21.47 3.57 4.75
CA SER A 180 22.23 3.85 5.97
C SER A 180 21.51 3.47 7.26
N LEU A 181 20.25 3.02 7.18
CA LEU A 181 19.48 2.63 8.37
C LEU A 181 20.08 1.39 9.02
N VAL A 182 20.28 1.46 10.33
CA VAL A 182 20.69 0.32 11.15
C VAL A 182 19.52 -0.22 11.97
N LEU A 183 19.67 -1.45 12.46
CA LEU A 183 18.72 -2.09 13.37
C LEU A 183 18.91 -1.54 14.79
N ASP A 184 17.82 -1.51 15.56
CA ASP A 184 17.87 -1.09 16.96
C ASP A 184 18.71 -2.09 17.79
N GLU A 185 19.59 -1.58 18.66
CA GLU A 185 20.50 -2.42 19.45
C GLU A 185 19.78 -3.34 20.44
N LYS A 186 18.62 -2.91 20.96
CA LYS A 186 17.82 -3.64 21.96
C LYS A 186 16.71 -4.45 21.31
N LYS A 187 16.14 -3.94 20.21
CA LYS A 187 15.06 -4.56 19.42
C LYS A 187 15.57 -4.84 18.01
N VAL A 188 16.47 -5.81 17.88
CA VAL A 188 17.19 -6.13 16.64
C VAL A 188 16.27 -6.48 15.45
N GLU A 189 15.01 -6.82 15.71
CA GLU A 189 13.99 -7.04 14.70
C GLU A 189 13.40 -5.75 14.10
N ASP A 190 13.62 -4.58 14.72
CA ASP A 190 13.16 -3.26 14.27
C ASP A 190 14.33 -2.39 13.78
N VAL A 191 13.99 -1.36 13.03
CA VAL A 191 14.92 -0.30 12.62
C VAL A 191 15.08 0.69 13.77
N ASP A 192 16.30 1.18 14.01
CA ASP A 192 16.54 2.22 15.01
C ASP A 192 15.74 3.49 14.67
N THR A 193 14.95 3.97 15.63
CA THR A 193 14.07 5.15 15.52
C THR A 193 14.76 6.47 15.84
N HIS A 194 16.01 6.45 16.30
CA HIS A 194 16.74 7.66 16.68
C HIS A 194 17.58 8.24 15.53
N GLN A 195 17.67 7.51 14.42
CA GLN A 195 18.35 7.94 13.19
C GLN A 195 17.39 8.67 12.24
N GLU A 196 17.87 9.07 11.07
CA GLU A 196 17.07 9.75 10.06
C GLU A 196 16.14 8.77 9.30
N ASP A 197 15.09 8.27 9.97
CA ASP A 197 14.17 7.24 9.48
C ASP A 197 12.86 7.78 8.87
N HIS A 198 12.61 9.10 8.95
CA HIS A 198 11.37 9.70 8.45
C HIS A 198 10.98 9.33 7.00
N PRO A 199 11.92 9.30 6.01
CA PRO A 199 11.57 8.82 4.67
C PRO A 199 11.23 7.33 4.64
N TYR A 200 11.88 6.52 5.47
CA TYR A 200 11.61 5.09 5.60
C TYR A 200 10.24 4.82 6.24
N ASP A 201 9.87 5.56 7.28
CA ASP A 201 8.56 5.42 7.93
C ASP A 201 7.44 5.91 7.00
N ALA A 202 7.59 7.09 6.39
CA ALA A 202 6.65 7.62 5.40
C ALA A 202 6.42 6.63 4.24
N GLY A 203 7.50 6.07 3.69
CA GLY A 203 7.42 5.12 2.59
C GLY A 203 6.84 3.78 3.04
N GLY A 204 7.15 3.33 4.25
CA GLY A 204 6.58 2.12 4.84
C GLY A 204 5.06 2.22 5.02
N TYR A 205 4.54 3.36 5.49
CA TYR A 205 3.10 3.61 5.56
C TYR A 205 2.46 3.51 4.18
N GLY A 206 3.11 4.08 3.17
CA GLY A 206 2.69 3.99 1.78
C GLY A 206 2.67 2.59 1.22
N LEU A 207 3.75 1.84 1.41
CA LEU A 207 3.83 0.44 0.97
C LEU A 207 2.75 -0.40 1.64
N LYS A 208 2.49 -0.21 2.93
CA LYS A 208 1.42 -0.94 3.63
C LYS A 208 0.02 -0.56 3.13
N ALA A 209 -0.25 0.73 2.91
CA ALA A 209 -1.52 1.21 2.36
C ALA A 209 -1.75 0.75 0.91
N MET A 210 -0.66 0.49 0.17
CA MET A 210 -0.67 -0.02 -1.21
C MET A 210 -0.71 -1.54 -1.31
N ASP A 211 -0.10 -2.21 -0.35
CA ASP A 211 -0.07 -3.66 -0.24
C ASP A 211 -1.29 -4.21 0.49
N TYR A 212 -2.25 -3.35 0.87
CA TYR A 212 -3.53 -3.72 1.44
C TYR A 212 -4.37 -4.58 0.46
N ARG A 213 -3.96 -5.83 0.28
CA ARG A 213 -4.84 -6.97 0.30
C ARG A 213 -5.46 -6.89 1.68
N ALA A 214 -6.74 -6.57 1.79
CA ALA A 214 -7.43 -6.61 3.08
C ALA A 214 -6.99 -7.89 3.79
N PRO A 215 -6.42 -7.82 5.02
CA PRO A 215 -6.04 -9.02 5.73
C PRO A 215 -7.31 -9.88 5.75
N LYS A 216 -7.27 -11.00 5.04
CA LYS A 216 -8.38 -11.93 5.05
C LYS A 216 -8.41 -12.39 6.49
N LYS A 217 -9.39 -11.91 7.28
CA LYS A 217 -9.61 -12.42 8.63
C LYS A 217 -9.53 -13.94 8.52
N PRO A 218 -8.81 -14.65 9.42
CA PRO A 218 -8.72 -16.09 9.38
C PRO A 218 -10.11 -16.69 9.11
N MET A 219 -10.19 -17.71 8.25
CA MET A 219 -11.47 -18.30 7.82
C MET A 219 -12.40 -18.60 9.00
N GLU A 220 -11.81 -19.02 10.12
CA GLU A 220 -12.51 -19.29 11.38
C GLU A 220 -13.23 -18.07 11.97
N ILE A 221 -12.61 -16.89 11.93
CA ILE A 221 -13.20 -15.64 12.41
C ILE A 221 -14.32 -15.19 11.48
N LEU A 222 -14.09 -15.25 10.16
CA LEU A 222 -15.12 -14.91 9.16
C LEU A 222 -16.33 -15.84 9.28
N LEU A 223 -16.10 -17.13 9.50
CA LEU A 223 -17.17 -18.09 9.72
C LEU A 223 -17.98 -17.75 10.95
N ARG A 224 -17.29 -17.47 12.06
CA ARG A 224 -17.94 -17.16 13.33
C ARG A 224 -18.85 -15.95 13.21
N GLU A 225 -18.34 -14.84 12.65
CA GLU A 225 -19.12 -13.62 12.44
C GLU A 225 -20.35 -13.86 11.56
N ARG A 226 -20.24 -14.74 10.56
CA ARG A 226 -21.35 -15.09 9.66
C ARG A 226 -22.35 -16.05 10.29
N MET A 227 -21.88 -16.99 11.10
CA MET A 227 -22.71 -17.94 11.84
C MET A 227 -23.48 -17.25 12.97
N GLU A 228 -22.94 -16.19 13.57
CA GLU A 228 -23.63 -15.36 14.57
C GLU A 228 -24.89 -14.68 14.00
N GLN A 229 -25.00 -14.54 12.68
CA GLN A 229 -26.16 -13.97 11.99
C GLN A 229 -27.22 -15.02 11.62
N VAL A 230 -26.95 -16.32 11.79
CA VAL A 230 -27.88 -17.40 11.47
C VAL A 230 -28.86 -17.57 12.64
N THR A 231 -30.12 -17.21 12.41
CA THR A 231 -31.17 -17.24 13.43
C THR A 231 -31.78 -18.63 13.64
N ASP A 232 -31.81 -19.47 12.61
CA ASP A 232 -32.35 -20.83 12.68
C ASP A 232 -31.25 -21.86 12.95
N ARG A 233 -31.35 -22.51 14.12
CA ARG A 233 -30.34 -23.48 14.57
C ARG A 233 -30.45 -24.84 13.90
N SER A 234 -31.60 -25.17 13.31
CA SER A 234 -31.84 -26.47 12.66
C SER A 234 -31.07 -26.63 11.34
N THR A 235 -30.66 -25.52 10.73
CA THR A 235 -29.96 -25.46 9.45
C THR A 235 -28.47 -25.11 9.56
N ILE A 236 -27.91 -25.07 10.78
CA ILE A 236 -26.53 -24.62 11.06
C ILE A 236 -25.47 -25.33 10.22
N HIS A 237 -25.61 -26.64 9.99
CA HIS A 237 -24.63 -27.39 9.22
C HIS A 237 -24.65 -27.02 7.73
N LEU A 238 -25.84 -26.76 7.17
CA LEU A 238 -26.01 -26.31 5.79
C LEU A 238 -25.56 -24.84 5.63
N SER A 239 -25.88 -23.99 6.61
CA SER A 239 -25.48 -22.58 6.59
C SER A 239 -23.98 -22.40 6.78
N ARG A 240 -23.31 -23.26 7.55
CA ARG A 240 -21.84 -23.26 7.68
C ARG A 240 -21.14 -23.57 6.35
N ALA A 241 -21.54 -24.63 5.67
CA ALA A 241 -20.94 -24.99 4.37
C ALA A 241 -21.19 -23.92 3.31
N ALA A 242 -22.41 -23.37 3.27
CA ALA A 242 -22.75 -22.24 2.38
C ALA A 242 -21.98 -20.95 2.75
N ALA A 243 -21.77 -20.69 4.04
CA ALA A 243 -21.00 -19.56 4.54
C ALA A 243 -19.51 -19.69 4.15
N GLU A 244 -18.91 -20.86 4.32
CA GLU A 244 -17.54 -21.18 3.90
C GLU A 244 -17.33 -20.94 2.40
N ASP A 245 -18.22 -21.47 1.56
CA ASP A 245 -18.13 -21.33 0.10
C ASP A 245 -18.30 -19.87 -0.34
N SER A 246 -19.26 -19.15 0.24
CA SER A 246 -19.48 -17.74 -0.06
C SER A 246 -18.33 -16.84 0.44
N ILE A 247 -17.75 -17.10 1.62
CA ILE A 247 -16.54 -16.39 2.09
C ILE A 247 -15.39 -16.65 1.12
N ARG A 248 -15.16 -17.92 0.71
CA ARG A 248 -14.13 -18.26 -0.27
C ARG A 248 -14.31 -17.51 -1.59
N LYS A 249 -15.54 -17.41 -2.09
CA LYS A 249 -15.89 -16.63 -3.30
C LYS A 249 -15.63 -15.14 -3.15
N GLU A 250 -15.95 -14.54 -2.01
CA GLU A 250 -15.66 -13.12 -1.74
C GLU A 250 -14.15 -12.84 -1.64
N LEU A 251 -13.43 -13.75 -0.97
CA LEU A 251 -11.98 -13.69 -0.81
C LEU A 251 -11.24 -13.85 -2.15
N THR A 252 -11.79 -14.60 -3.11
CA THR A 252 -11.24 -14.75 -4.47
C THR A 252 -11.72 -13.66 -5.42
N ALA A 253 -12.92 -13.11 -5.24
CA ALA A 253 -13.43 -11.96 -5.99
C ALA A 253 -12.61 -10.68 -5.74
N GLY A 254 -12.11 -10.49 -4.51
CA GLY A 254 -11.27 -9.35 -4.14
C GLY A 254 -9.88 -9.33 -4.81
N SER A 255 -9.34 -10.49 -5.22
CA SER A 255 -8.10 -10.55 -6.01
C SER A 255 -8.30 -10.29 -7.50
N GLY A 256 -9.56 -10.30 -7.96
CA GLY A 256 -9.94 -10.21 -9.37
C GLY A 256 -10.68 -8.94 -9.76
N LYS A 257 -10.70 -7.87 -8.94
CA LYS A 257 -11.13 -6.55 -9.44
C LYS A 257 -10.11 -6.07 -10.47
N ARG A 258 -10.33 -6.46 -11.74
CA ARG A 258 -9.82 -5.75 -12.91
C ARG A 258 -10.11 -4.28 -12.67
N ILE A 259 -9.06 -3.49 -12.50
CA ILE A 259 -9.17 -2.05 -12.65
C ILE A 259 -9.63 -1.87 -14.10
N PHE A 260 -10.92 -1.56 -14.30
CA PHE A 260 -11.41 -1.12 -15.59
C PHE A 260 -10.68 0.18 -15.89
N TYR A 261 -9.63 0.11 -16.71
CA TYR A 261 -9.22 1.29 -17.46
C TYR A 261 -10.43 1.61 -18.33
N ARG A 262 -11.04 2.79 -18.14
CA ARG A 262 -11.80 3.41 -19.22
C ARG A 262 -10.85 3.42 -20.41
N GLU A 263 -11.17 2.62 -21.43
CA GLU A 263 -10.50 2.69 -22.71
C GLU A 263 -10.55 4.15 -23.15
N ARG A 264 -9.40 4.83 -23.14
CA ARG A 264 -9.29 6.07 -23.89
C ARG A 264 -9.37 5.66 -25.35
N PRO A 265 -10.22 6.31 -26.18
CA PRO A 265 -10.11 6.13 -27.61
C PRO A 265 -8.68 6.49 -28.00
N ARG A 266 -8.01 5.57 -28.71
CA ARG A 266 -6.68 5.84 -29.26
C ARG A 266 -6.82 7.03 -30.22
N PRO A 267 -5.94 8.04 -30.15
CA PRO A 267 -5.83 8.97 -31.26
C PRO A 267 -5.24 8.23 -32.46
N PHE A 268 -5.74 8.58 -33.64
CA PHE A 268 -5.55 8.01 -34.98
C PHE A 268 -6.57 6.92 -35.36
#